data_AF-A0A9W4T9H2-F1
#
_entry.id   AF-A0A9W4T9H2-F1
#
_cell.length_a   1.000
_cell.length_b   1.000
_cell.length_c   1.000
_cell.angle_alpha   90.00
_cell.angle_beta   90.00
_cell.angle_gamma   90.00
#
_symmetry.space_group_name_H-M   'P 1'
#
loop_
_entity.id
_entity.type
_entity.pdbx_description
1 polymer ?
#
loop_
_entity_poly.entity_id
_entity_poly.type
_entity_poly.pdbx_seq_one_letter_code
_entity_poly.pdbx_strand_id
1 'polypeptide(L)'
;MSLKEDKTGLLNSVNQIKKIIQKEINSGISPQKIMVVGHSQGASVALAVGLTSDYHLAGIIGLSAFLPCRNEIFNYAKLENKIIPFFLYHNYYDDIIPAYIGDQSATLLKEKGYQAEFDNLYNGSHFFKPEELQEILTKKLK
;
A
#
# COMPACT_ATOMS: atom_id res chain seq x y z
N MET A 1 -11.12 2.85 -22.21
CA MET A 1 -11.57 1.45 -22.08
C MET A 1 -11.30 1.05 -20.64
N SER A 2 -12.31 1.03 -19.77
CA SER A 2 -12.13 0.61 -18.37
C SER A 2 -11.96 -0.91 -18.38
N LEU A 3 -10.72 -1.38 -18.26
CA LEU A 3 -10.47 -2.76 -17.88
C LEU A 3 -11.09 -2.93 -16.50
N LYS A 4 -12.10 -3.79 -16.40
CA LYS A 4 -12.72 -4.12 -15.12
C LYS A 4 -11.66 -4.83 -14.27
N GLU A 5 -11.25 -4.19 -13.19
CA GLU A 5 -10.29 -4.77 -12.25
C GLU A 5 -10.85 -6.07 -11.65
N ASP A 6 -9.98 -7.06 -11.42
CA ASP A 6 -10.36 -8.30 -10.76
C ASP A 6 -10.47 -8.10 -9.24
N LYS A 7 -11.62 -7.56 -8.82
CA LYS A 7 -11.95 -7.35 -7.40
C LYS A 7 -11.91 -8.65 -6.60
N THR A 8 -12.35 -9.77 -7.19
CA THR A 8 -12.38 -11.05 -6.48
C THR A 8 -10.96 -11.54 -6.21
N GLY A 9 -10.08 -11.48 -7.20
CA GLY A 9 -8.66 -11.78 -7.04
C GLY A 9 -7.99 -10.89 -5.99
N LEU A 10 -8.23 -9.57 -6.04
CA LEU A 10 -7.73 -8.62 -5.06
C LEU A 10 -8.13 -9.01 -3.62
N LEU A 11 -9.43 -9.23 -3.37
CA LEU A 11 -9.93 -9.56 -2.04
C LEU A 11 -9.40 -10.91 -1.55
N ASN A 12 -9.20 -11.87 -2.45
CA ASN A 12 -8.54 -13.14 -2.11
C ASN A 12 -7.10 -12.93 -1.66
N SER A 13 -6.31 -12.11 -2.37
CA SER A 13 -4.94 -11.76 -1.98
C SER A 13 -4.91 -11.01 -0.65
N VAL A 14 -5.78 -10.03 -0.44
CA VAL A 14 -5.92 -9.30 0.83
C VAL A 14 -6.17 -10.28 1.98
N ASN A 15 -7.09 -11.22 1.81
CA ASN A 15 -7.38 -12.23 2.84
C ASN A 15 -6.19 -13.15 3.13
N GLN A 16 -5.38 -13.49 2.12
CA GLN A 16 -4.16 -14.26 2.34
C GLN A 16 -3.14 -13.47 3.17
N ILE A 17 -2.92 -12.19 2.85
CA ILE A 17 -2.01 -11.33 3.63
C ILE A 17 -2.52 -11.15 5.06
N LYS A 18 -3.82 -10.94 5.26
CA LYS A 18 -4.42 -10.86 6.61
C LYS A 18 -4.16 -12.13 7.44
N LYS A 19 -4.21 -13.31 6.83
CA LYS A 19 -3.86 -14.57 7.53
C LYS A 19 -2.39 -14.61 7.96
N ILE A 20 -1.49 -14.07 7.13
CA ILE A 20 -0.06 -13.95 7.49
C ILE A 20 0.10 -12.98 8.66
N ILE A 21 -0.52 -11.80 8.59
CA ILE A 21 -0.52 -10.82 9.70
C ILE A 21 -1.03 -11.46 10.99
N GLN A 22 -2.15 -12.18 10.92
CA GLN A 22 -2.70 -12.88 12.09
C GLN A 22 -1.72 -13.90 12.68
N LYS A 23 -0.98 -14.63 11.83
CA LYS A 23 0.02 -15.59 12.27
C LYS A 23 1.16 -14.90 13.02
N GLU A 24 1.65 -13.75 12.54
CA GLU A 24 2.66 -12.95 13.24
C GLU A 24 2.15 -12.37 14.56
N ILE A 25 0.87 -11.97 14.62
CA ILE A 25 0.25 -11.53 15.87
C ILE A 25 0.18 -12.69 16.87
N ASN A 26 -0.21 -13.88 16.41
CA ASN A 26 -0.29 -15.08 17.23
C ASN A 26 1.09 -15.56 17.72
N SER A 27 2.17 -15.21 17.02
CA SER A 27 3.56 -15.47 17.47
C SER A 27 4.07 -14.43 18.48
N GLY A 28 3.24 -13.44 18.83
CA GLY A 28 3.53 -12.43 19.86
C GLY A 28 3.96 -11.06 19.30
N ILE A 29 3.95 -10.86 17.98
CA ILE A 29 4.29 -9.57 17.38
C ILE A 29 3.09 -8.63 17.48
N SER A 30 3.25 -7.53 18.22
CA SER A 30 2.23 -6.47 18.28
C SER A 30 1.93 -5.93 16.86
N PRO A 31 0.64 -5.72 16.50
CA PRO A 31 0.28 -5.18 15.18
C PRO A 31 0.97 -3.86 14.83
N GLN A 32 1.25 -3.03 15.84
CA GLN A 32 1.95 -1.75 15.74
C GLN A 32 3.44 -1.90 15.39
N LYS A 33 3.94 -3.15 15.28
CA LYS A 33 5.28 -3.49 14.78
C LYS A 33 5.25 -4.20 13.42
N ILE A 34 4.07 -4.33 12.82
CA ILE A 34 3.88 -4.99 11.52
C ILE A 34 3.66 -3.92 10.46
N MET A 35 4.53 -3.92 9.45
CA MET A 35 4.39 -3.10 8.25
C MET A 35 4.17 -4.02 7.05
N VAL A 36 3.25 -3.64 6.15
CA VAL A 36 3.02 -4.38 4.89
C VAL A 36 3.60 -3.56 3.75
N VAL A 37 4.51 -4.18 3.01
CA VAL A 37 5.22 -3.56 1.89
C VAL A 37 4.90 -4.33 0.63
N GLY A 38 4.56 -3.62 -0.44
CA GLY A 38 4.29 -4.22 -1.74
C GLY A 38 4.86 -3.40 -2.89
N HIS A 39 5.15 -4.06 -4.00
CA HIS A 39 5.57 -3.45 -5.26
C HIS A 39 4.55 -3.74 -6.37
N SER A 40 4.28 -2.75 -7.23
CA SER A 40 3.37 -2.86 -8.37
C SER A 40 1.99 -3.41 -7.95
N GLN A 41 1.53 -4.52 -8.52
CA GLN A 41 0.28 -5.17 -8.09
C GLN A 41 0.28 -5.54 -6.60
N GLY A 42 1.41 -5.97 -6.05
CA GLY A 42 1.56 -6.25 -4.62
C GLY A 42 1.39 -4.99 -3.77
N ALA A 43 1.75 -3.82 -4.30
CA ALA A 43 1.50 -2.54 -3.65
C ALA A 43 0.00 -2.23 -3.57
N SER A 44 -0.75 -2.47 -4.64
CA SER A 44 -2.23 -2.31 -4.62
C SER A 44 -2.88 -3.23 -3.58
N VAL A 45 -2.40 -4.48 -3.46
CA VAL A 45 -2.85 -5.40 -2.40
C VAL A 45 -2.50 -4.86 -1.02
N ALA A 46 -1.28 -4.35 -0.82
CA ALA A 46 -0.85 -3.76 0.46
C ALA A 46 -1.72 -2.55 0.87
N LEU A 47 -2.04 -1.66 -0.06
CA LEU A 47 -2.98 -0.54 0.18
C LEU A 47 -4.35 -1.05 0.62
N ALA A 48 -4.90 -2.04 -0.09
CA ALA A 48 -6.19 -2.64 0.28
C ALA A 48 -6.15 -3.35 1.64
N VAL A 49 -5.03 -3.99 2.00
CA VAL A 49 -4.82 -4.57 3.34
C VAL A 49 -4.88 -3.47 4.39
N GLY A 50 -4.17 -2.35 4.22
CA GLY A 50 -4.20 -1.24 5.17
C GLY A 50 -5.60 -0.66 5.38
N LEU A 51 -6.36 -0.49 4.29
CA LEU A 51 -7.74 0.02 4.37
C LEU A 51 -8.67 -0.92 5.12
N THR A 52 -8.53 -2.23 4.92
CA THR A 52 -9.49 -3.24 5.38
C THR A 52 -9.03 -4.00 6.62
N SER A 53 -7.80 -3.79 7.11
CA SER A 53 -7.18 -4.49 8.23
C SER A 53 -8.08 -4.54 9.46
N ASP A 54 -8.01 -5.65 10.20
CA ASP A 54 -8.67 -5.81 11.49
C ASP A 54 -7.84 -5.25 12.65
N TYR A 55 -6.61 -4.79 12.36
CA TYR A 55 -5.64 -4.28 13.32
C TYR A 55 -5.01 -2.97 12.87
N HIS A 56 -4.62 -2.13 13.83
CA HIS A 56 -3.80 -0.95 13.59
C HIS A 56 -2.35 -1.35 13.32
N LEU A 57 -2.02 -1.46 12.04
CA LEU A 57 -0.67 -1.78 11.57
C LEU A 57 0.27 -0.59 11.75
N ALA A 58 1.58 -0.87 11.84
CA ALA A 58 2.61 0.15 11.92
C ALA A 58 2.61 1.08 10.70
N GLY A 59 2.24 0.55 9.54
CA GLY A 59 2.11 1.31 8.30
C GLY A 59 2.01 0.42 7.07
N ILE A 60 1.78 1.08 5.94
CA ILE A 60 1.74 0.47 4.60
C ILE A 60 2.75 1.20 3.72
N ILE A 61 3.55 0.44 2.97
CA ILE A 61 4.43 0.99 1.94
C ILE A 61 4.03 0.42 0.59
N GLY A 62 3.72 1.30 -0.36
CA GLY A 62 3.44 0.94 -1.75
C GLY A 62 4.52 1.47 -2.67
N LEU A 63 5.23 0.59 -3.38
CA LEU A 63 6.25 0.92 -4.36
C LEU A 63 5.66 0.77 -5.77
N SER A 64 5.68 1.82 -6.59
CA SER A 64 4.96 1.88 -7.89
C SER A 64 3.49 1.48 -7.76
N ALA A 65 2.82 2.04 -6.73
CA ALA A 65 1.46 1.65 -6.36
C ALA A 65 0.38 2.38 -7.17
N PHE A 66 -0.79 1.74 -7.27
CA PHE A 66 -2.05 2.39 -7.59
C PHE A 66 -3.13 1.87 -6.65
N LEU A 67 -4.04 2.75 -6.21
CA LEU A 67 -5.17 2.37 -5.37
C LEU A 67 -6.15 1.52 -6.21
N PRO A 68 -6.40 0.26 -5.83
CA PRO A 68 -7.29 -0.61 -6.57
C PRO A 68 -8.75 -0.29 -6.25
N CYS A 69 -9.64 -0.56 -7.20
CA CYS A 69 -11.09 -0.46 -7.08
C CYS A 69 -11.53 0.87 -6.44
N ARG A 70 -10.99 2.00 -6.92
CA ARG A 70 -11.06 3.33 -6.28
C ARG A 70 -12.46 3.76 -5.83
N ASN A 71 -13.50 3.33 -6.54
CA ASN A 71 -14.90 3.66 -6.23
C ASN A 71 -15.55 2.72 -5.19
N GLU A 72 -14.99 1.53 -4.99
CA GLU A 72 -15.59 0.46 -4.18
C GLU A 72 -14.75 0.06 -2.96
N ILE A 73 -13.42 0.21 -3.01
CA ILE A 73 -12.53 -0.30 -1.95
C ILE A 73 -12.83 0.34 -0.59
N PHE A 74 -13.28 1.59 -0.57
CA PHE A 74 -13.66 2.31 0.64
C PHE A 74 -14.93 1.74 1.29
N ASN A 75 -15.77 0.99 0.57
CA ASN A 75 -16.92 0.29 1.18
C ASN A 75 -16.49 -0.86 2.09
N TYR A 76 -15.26 -1.36 1.92
CA TYR A 76 -14.67 -2.40 2.76
C TYR A 76 -13.73 -1.82 3.82
N ALA A 77 -13.45 -0.52 3.75
CA ALA A 77 -12.47 0.11 4.61
C ALA A 77 -13.03 0.32 6.02
N LYS A 78 -12.17 0.21 7.02
CA LYS A 78 -12.52 0.49 8.43
C LYS A 78 -12.13 1.91 8.81
N LEU A 79 -12.98 2.58 9.57
CA LEU A 79 -12.74 3.97 9.99
C LEU A 79 -11.53 4.07 10.93
N GLU A 80 -11.34 3.06 11.76
CA GLU A 80 -10.25 2.93 12.72
C GLU A 80 -8.88 2.90 12.01
N ASN A 81 -8.83 2.42 10.77
CA ASN A 81 -7.60 2.35 9.97
C ASN A 81 -7.14 3.70 9.42
N LYS A 82 -7.88 4.80 9.63
CA LYS A 82 -7.44 6.15 9.23
C LYS A 82 -6.15 6.60 9.91
N ILE A 83 -5.83 6.02 11.06
CA ILE A 83 -4.59 6.30 11.79
C ILE A 83 -3.36 5.60 11.18
N ILE A 84 -3.56 4.59 10.33
CA ILE A 84 -2.45 3.84 9.73
C ILE A 84 -1.79 4.75 8.68
N PRO A 85 -0.46 4.95 8.76
CA PRO A 85 0.24 5.73 7.75
C PRO A 85 0.44 4.92 6.46
N PHE A 86 0.22 5.57 5.32
CA PHE A 86 0.42 5.04 3.97
C PHE A 86 1.55 5.82 3.29
N PHE A 87 2.63 5.15 2.92
CA PHE A 87 3.73 5.76 2.19
C PHE A 87 3.78 5.20 0.78
N LEU A 88 3.51 6.04 -0.22
CA LEU A 88 3.57 5.66 -1.62
C LEU A 88 4.84 6.22 -2.24
N TYR A 89 5.69 5.35 -2.77
CA TYR A 89 6.88 5.71 -3.52
C TYR A 89 6.71 5.33 -4.97
N HIS A 90 7.15 6.20 -5.87
CA HIS A 90 7.08 5.95 -7.31
C HIS A 90 8.33 6.48 -8.00
N ASN A 91 8.86 5.73 -8.96
CA ASN A 91 9.86 6.26 -9.86
C ASN A 91 9.19 7.20 -10.88
N TYR A 92 9.74 8.39 -11.06
CA TYR A 92 9.24 9.40 -11.98
C TYR A 92 9.22 8.91 -13.42
N TYR A 93 10.21 8.08 -13.80
CA TYR A 93 10.34 7.49 -15.13
C TYR A 93 9.73 6.08 -15.22
N ASP A 94 8.78 5.73 -14.35
CA ASP A 94 8.04 4.48 -14.45
C ASP A 94 7.20 4.45 -15.74
N ASP A 95 7.59 3.55 -16.64
CA ASP A 95 7.04 3.36 -17.98
C ASP A 95 5.87 2.37 -18.02
N ILE A 96 5.58 1.69 -16.91
CA ILE A 96 4.49 0.72 -16.79
C ILE A 96 3.31 1.35 -16.07
N ILE A 97 3.58 2.00 -14.93
CA ILE A 97 2.57 2.71 -14.13
C ILE A 97 3.08 4.14 -13.98
N PRO A 98 2.54 5.13 -14.72
CA PRO A 98 3.03 6.48 -14.61
C PRO A 98 2.90 7.03 -13.18
N ALA A 99 3.92 7.72 -12.69
CA ALA A 99 4.00 8.19 -11.30
C ALA A 99 2.78 9.00 -10.83
N TYR A 100 2.16 9.77 -11.73
CA TYR A 100 0.94 10.53 -11.42
C TYR A 100 -0.23 9.65 -10.97
N ILE A 101 -0.27 8.37 -11.36
CA ILE A 101 -1.29 7.41 -10.90
C ILE A 101 -1.09 7.10 -9.42
N GLY A 102 0.16 6.99 -8.96
CA GLY A 102 0.51 6.85 -7.56
C GLY A 102 0.14 8.11 -6.76
N ASP A 103 0.45 9.29 -7.29
CA ASP A 103 0.10 10.58 -6.67
C ASP A 103 -1.42 10.75 -6.51
N GLN A 104 -2.20 10.43 -7.56
CA GLN A 104 -3.66 10.40 -7.47
C GLN A 104 -4.16 9.42 -6.42
N SER A 105 -3.49 8.29 -6.25
CA SER A 105 -3.86 7.28 -5.25
C SER A 105 -3.65 7.80 -3.83
N ALA A 106 -2.50 8.44 -3.57
CA ALA A 106 -2.23 9.10 -2.29
C ALA A 106 -3.17 10.28 -2.03
N THR A 107 -3.45 11.09 -3.04
CA THR A 107 -4.38 12.22 -2.96
C THR A 107 -5.78 11.75 -2.59
N LEU A 108 -6.30 10.71 -3.26
CA LEU A 108 -7.61 10.14 -2.93
C LEU A 108 -7.65 9.56 -1.50
N LEU A 109 -6.56 8.91 -1.04
CA LEU A 109 -6.46 8.46 0.35
C LEU A 109 -6.54 9.65 1.34
N LYS A 110 -5.82 10.74 1.08
CA LYS A 110 -5.89 11.97 1.88
C LYS A 110 -7.29 12.57 1.89
N GLU A 111 -7.95 12.67 0.75
CA GLU A 111 -9.34 13.17 0.63
C GLU A 111 -10.33 12.34 1.45
N LYS A 112 -10.09 11.04 1.59
CA LYS A 112 -10.89 10.14 2.44
C LYS A 112 -10.49 10.18 3.93
N GLY A 113 -9.48 10.98 4.29
CA GLY A 113 -9.02 11.21 5.66
C GLY A 113 -8.00 10.21 6.17
N TYR A 114 -7.29 9.52 5.28
CA TYR A 114 -6.15 8.67 5.63
C TYR A 114 -4.86 9.47 5.67
N GLN A 115 -3.93 9.07 6.53
CA GLN A 115 -2.58 9.63 6.58
C GLN A 115 -1.76 9.04 5.42
N ALA A 116 -1.75 9.68 4.27
CA ALA A 116 -0.97 9.23 3.11
C ALA A 116 0.12 10.24 2.73
N GLU A 117 1.27 9.73 2.30
CA GLU A 117 2.39 10.49 1.74
C GLU A 117 2.73 9.92 0.36
N PHE A 118 3.21 10.79 -0.53
CA PHE A 118 3.66 10.41 -1.87
C PHE A 118 5.03 11.03 -2.13
N ASP A 119 5.98 10.18 -2.50
CA ASP A 119 7.35 10.57 -2.83
C ASP A 119 7.71 10.08 -4.25
N ASN A 120 8.15 11.03 -5.10
CA ASN A 120 8.74 10.72 -6.39
C ASN A 120 10.25 10.47 -6.25
N LEU A 121 10.71 9.37 -6.81
CA LEU A 121 12.11 9.00 -6.96
C LEU A 121 12.54 9.23 -8.41
N TYR A 122 13.77 9.67 -8.63
CA TYR A 122 14.24 10.10 -9.96
C TYR A 122 15.34 9.19 -10.53
N ASN A 123 15.59 8.05 -9.90
CA ASN A 123 16.75 7.19 -10.14
C ASN A 123 16.42 5.86 -10.85
N GLY A 124 15.14 5.56 -11.10
CA GLY A 124 14.71 4.29 -11.70
C GLY A 124 13.52 4.39 -12.65
N SER A 125 13.13 3.23 -13.17
CA SER A 125 11.90 2.97 -13.93
C SER A 125 10.92 2.17 -13.05
N HIS A 126 10.13 1.24 -13.59
CA HIS A 126 9.17 0.47 -12.79
C HIS A 126 9.78 -0.34 -11.63
N PHE A 127 11.05 -0.74 -11.73
CA PHE A 127 11.70 -1.61 -10.74
C PHE A 127 12.61 -0.82 -9.80
N PHE A 128 12.71 -1.31 -8.56
CA PHE A 128 13.52 -0.72 -7.50
C PHE A 128 14.75 -1.57 -7.26
N LYS A 129 15.89 -0.93 -7.10
CA LYS A 129 17.13 -1.59 -6.69
C LYS A 129 17.09 -1.93 -5.20
N PRO A 130 17.80 -2.97 -4.74
CA PRO A 130 17.85 -3.33 -3.32
C PRO A 130 18.24 -2.17 -2.40
N GLU A 131 19.17 -1.31 -2.83
CA GLU A 131 19.64 -0.16 -2.05
C GLU A 131 18.55 0.90 -1.87
N GLU A 132 17.74 1.13 -2.91
CA GLU A 132 16.59 2.06 -2.88
C GLU A 132 15.53 1.55 -1.90
N LEU A 133 15.23 0.24 -1.95
CA LEU A 133 14.34 -0.40 -0.98
C LEU A 133 14.86 -0.23 0.45
N GLN A 134 16.14 -0.51 0.68
CA GLN A 134 16.74 -0.42 2.01
C GLN A 134 16.68 1.01 2.56
N GLU A 135 16.94 2.01 1.72
CA GLU A 135 16.85 3.42 2.12
C GLU A 135 15.42 3.80 2.53
N ILE A 136 14.41 3.43 1.72
CA ILE A 136 12.99 3.67 2.00
C ILE A 136 12.59 3.02 3.33
N LEU A 137 12.91 1.75 3.51
CA LEU A 137 12.57 1.00 4.71
C LEU A 137 13.25 1.59 5.96
N THR A 138 14.52 1.96 5.86
CA THR A 138 15.27 2.57 6.98
C THR A 138 14.72 3.93 7.39
N LYS A 139 14.14 4.69 6.46
CA LYS A 139 13.50 5.98 6.76
C LYS A 139 12.19 5.80 7.53
N LYS A 140 11.46 4.71 7.32
CA LYS A 140 10.09 4.50 7.84
C LYS A 140 9.99 3.48 8.99
N LEU A 141 11.03 2.68 9.24
CA LEU A 141 11.11 1.69 10.33
C LEU A 141 11.76 2.23 11.63
N LYS A 142 11.86 3.55 11.81
CA LYS A 142 12.47 4.16 13.01
C LYS A 142 11.50 4.27 14.17
#